data_AF-A0A2M7CM72-F1
#
_entry.id   AF-A0A2M7CM72-F1
#
_cell.length_a   1.000
_cell.length_b   1.000
_cell.length_c   1.000
_cell.angle_alpha   90.00
_cell.angle_beta   90.00
_cell.angle_gamma   90.00
#
_symmetry.space_group_name_H-M   'P 1'
#
loop_
_entity.id
_entity.type
_entity.pdbx_description
1 polymer ?
#
loop_
_entity_poly.entity_id
_entity_poly.type
_entity_poly.pdbx_seq_one_letter_code
_entity_poly.pdbx_strand_id
1 'polypeptide(L)' 'MFPVIQLGPLAIQSAGLFLLASIWIGMTLTEKRAAHSGLKSDSLDSLILLSLFGLLAGGRLAYAALHFDSLRASPLD' A
#
# COMPACT_ATOMS: atom_id res chain seq x y z
N MET A 1 5.93 2.82 18.94
CA MET A 1 6.46 1.47 18.61
C MET A 1 5.27 0.55 18.46
N PHE A 2 4.90 0.17 17.24
CA PHE A 2 3.72 -0.67 17.02
C PHE A 2 4.06 -2.12 17.37
N PRO A 3 3.23 -2.83 18.16
CA PRO A 3 3.52 -4.19 18.60
C PRO A 3 3.61 -5.15 17.40
N VAL A 4 4.54 -6.08 17.45
CA VAL A 4 4.65 -7.15 16.44
C VAL A 4 3.80 -8.33 16.92
N ILE A 5 2.80 -8.71 16.14
CA ILE A 5 1.98 -9.89 16.39
C ILE A 5 2.73 -11.08 15.79
N GLN A 6 3.25 -11.95 16.66
CA GLN A 6 3.95 -13.16 16.24
C GLN A 6 2.92 -14.28 16.03
N LEU A 7 2.67 -14.65 14.77
CA LEU A 7 1.92 -15.86 14.41
C LEU A 7 2.93 -16.95 14.08
N GLY A 8 3.41 -17.65 15.11
CA GLY A 8 4.47 -18.66 14.95
C GLY A 8 5.75 -18.06 14.36
N PRO A 9 6.25 -18.54 13.21
CA PRO A 9 7.45 -17.98 12.56
C PRO A 9 7.20 -16.64 11.84
N LEU A 10 5.94 -16.22 11.67
CA LEU A 10 5.60 -15.01 10.91
C LEU A 10 5.36 -13.83 11.86
N ALA A 11 6.32 -12.90 11.87
CA ALA A 11 6.24 -11.65 12.61
C ALA A 11 5.42 -10.62 11.82
N ILE A 12 4.13 -10.47 12.16
CA ILE A 12 3.27 -9.47 11.54
C ILE A 12 3.38 -8.16 12.32
N GLN A 13 3.95 -7.13 11.70
CA GLN A 13 3.96 -5.81 12.30
C GLN A 13 2.53 -5.22 12.31
N SER A 14 2.02 -4.83 13.48
CA SER A 14 0.66 -4.28 13.58
C SER A 14 0.46 -3.02 12.73
N ALA A 15 1.52 -2.24 12.48
CA ALA A 15 1.48 -1.12 11.54
C ALA A 15 1.05 -1.55 10.13
N GLY A 16 1.57 -2.68 9.62
CA GLY A 16 1.18 -3.24 8.33
C GLY A 16 -0.28 -3.71 8.32
N LEU A 17 -0.76 -4.28 9.43
CA LEU A 17 -2.17 -4.66 9.56
C LEU A 17 -3.10 -3.45 9.52
N PHE A 18 -2.76 -2.37 10.23
CA PHE A 18 -3.55 -1.13 10.17
C PHE A 18 -3.55 -0.54 8.76
N LEU A 19 -2.43 -0.60 8.05
CA LEU A 19 -2.34 -0.12 6.67
C LEU A 19 -3.27 -0.93 5.74
N LEU A 20 -3.23 -2.26 5.84
CA LEU A 20 -4.15 -3.14 5.10
C LEU A 20 -5.62 -2.87 5.47
N ALA A 21 -5.92 -2.68 6.76
CA ALA A 21 -7.26 -2.36 7.22
C ALA A 21 -7.76 -1.02 6.66
N SER A 22 -6.92 0.02 6.66
CA SER A 22 -7.26 1.32 6.08
C SER A 22 -7.51 1.23 4.58
N ILE A 23 -6.70 0.47 3.84
CA ILE A 23 -6.92 0.22 2.41
C ILE A 23 -8.25 -0.49 2.18
N TRP A 24 -8.54 -1.53 2.96
CA TRP A 24 -9.77 -2.30 2.82
C TRP A 24 -11.03 -1.47 3.15
N ILE A 25 -10.97 -0.63 4.18
CA ILE A 25 -12.04 0.32 4.52
C ILE A 25 -12.21 1.35 3.38
N GLY A 26 -11.12 1.87 2.83
CA GLY A 26 -11.16 2.80 1.70
C GLY A 26 -11.78 2.18 0.45
N MET A 27 -11.43 0.94 0.14
CA MET A 27 -11.96 0.17 -0.98
C MET A 27 -13.46 -0.07 -0.85
N THR A 28 -13.89 -0.62 0.29
CA THR A 28 -15.31 -0.91 0.55
C THR A 28 -16.18 0.35 0.57
N LEU A 29 -15.66 1.48 1.07
CA LEU A 29 -16.37 2.76 1.02
C LEU A 29 -16.47 3.31 -0.40
N THR A 30 -15.41 3.14 -1.20
CA THR A 30 -15.36 3.57 -2.60
C THR A 30 -16.33 2.76 -3.45
N GLU A 31 -16.38 1.44 -3.30
CA GLU A 31 -17.34 0.55 -3.98
C GLU A 31 -18.79 0.93 -3.64
N LYS A 32 -19.11 1.12 -2.36
CA LYS A 32 -20.46 1.55 -1.93
C LYS A 32 -20.86 2.88 -2.55
N ARG A 33 -19.91 3.82 -2.67
CA ARG A 33 -20.16 5.13 -3.28
C ARG A 33 -20.26 5.06 -4.80
N ALA A 34 -19.51 4.18 -5.42
CA ALA A 34 -19.55 3.93 -6.86
C ALA A 34 -20.88 3.34 -7.31
N ALA A 35 -21.41 2.38 -6.56
CA ALA A 35 -22.73 1.79 -6.78
C ALA A 35 -23.84 2.85 -6.81
N HIS A 36 -23.70 3.90 -5.98
CA HIS A 36 -24.65 5.01 -5.90
C HIS A 36 -24.44 6.10 -6.97
N SER A 37 -23.29 6.09 -7.66
CA SER A 37 -22.87 7.13 -8.61
C SER A 37 -22.92 6.69 -10.07
N GLY A 38 -23.38 5.45 -10.35
CA GLY A 38 -23.46 4.90 -11.71
C GLY A 38 -22.11 4.64 -12.38
N LEU A 39 -21.02 4.65 -11.61
CA LEU A 39 -19.67 4.39 -12.09
C LEU A 39 -19.49 2.88 -12.34
N LYS A 40 -18.85 2.52 -13.46
CA LYS A 40 -18.50 1.13 -13.75
C LYS A 40 -17.47 0.63 -12.74
N SER A 41 -17.83 -0.42 -12.00
CA SER A 41 -16.97 -1.07 -10.99
C SER A 41 -15.60 -1.45 -11.55
N ASP A 42 -15.55 -1.90 -12.80
CA ASP A 42 -14.33 -2.35 -13.49
C ASP A 42 -13.24 -1.27 -13.59
N SER A 43 -13.64 -0.01 -13.80
CA SER A 43 -12.69 1.12 -13.85
C SER A 43 -12.14 1.47 -12.48
N LEU A 44 -12.92 1.23 -11.42
CA LEU A 44 -12.49 1.47 -10.04
C LEU A 44 -11.51 0.40 -9.57
N ASP A 45 -11.77 -0.86 -9.87
CA ASP A 45 -10.88 -1.97 -9.53
C ASP A 45 -9.50 -1.76 -10.19
N SER A 46 -9.50 -1.36 -11.46
CA SER A 46 -8.29 -1.01 -12.20
C SER A 46 -7.53 0.17 -11.56
N LEU A 47 -8.24 1.22 -11.12
CA LEU A 47 -7.65 2.38 -10.44
C LEU A 47 -7.07 2.01 -9.08
N ILE A 48 -7.75 1.16 -8.32
CA ILE A 48 -7.31 0.69 -7.01
C ILE A 48 -6.02 -0.14 -7.18
N LEU A 49 -5.99 -1.06 -8.14
CA LEU A 49 -4.80 -1.85 -8.47
C LEU A 49 -3.64 -0.96 -8.91
N LEU A 50 -3.90 0.02 -9.79
CA LEU A 50 -2.89 0.96 -10.25
C LEU A 50 -2.35 1.82 -9.10
N SER A 51 -3.22 2.26 -8.18
CA SER A 51 -2.84 3.05 -7.00
C SER A 51 -1.97 2.23 -6.04
N LEU A 52 -2.32 0.97 -5.77
CA LEU A 52 -1.52 0.05 -4.98
C LEU A 52 -0.12 -0.14 -5.56
N PHE A 53 -0.04 -0.37 -6.87
CA PHE A 53 1.25 -0.52 -7.55
C PHE A 53 2.05 0.78 -7.56
N GLY A 54 1.36 1.92 -7.77
CA GLY A 54 1.93 3.26 -7.76
C GLY A 54 2.45 3.67 -6.38
N LEU A 55 1.77 3.30 -5.29
CA LEU A 55 2.26 3.53 -3.93
C LEU A 55 3.48 2.68 -3.62
N LEU A 56 3.49 1.41 -4.03
CA LEU A 56 4.61 0.51 -3.77
C LEU A 56 5.86 0.95 -4.55
N ALA A 57 5.70 1.16 -5.86
CA ALA A 57 6.76 1.61 -6.75
C ALA A 57 7.19 3.03 -6.42
N GLY A 58 6.23 3.94 -6.23
CA GLY A 58 6.49 5.33 -5.86
C GLY A 58 7.14 5.47 -4.50
N GLY A 59 6.74 4.67 -3.51
CA GLY A 59 7.38 4.62 -2.19
C GLY A 59 8.84 4.15 -2.27
N ARG A 60 9.11 3.09 -3.06
CA ARG A 60 10.47 2.61 -3.32
C ARG A 60 11.31 3.64 -4.07
N LEU A 61 10.76 4.26 -5.12
CA LEU A 61 11.44 5.30 -5.90
C LEU A 61 11.69 6.56 -5.06
N ALA A 62 10.73 6.97 -4.24
CA ALA A 62 10.88 8.10 -3.33
C ALA A 62 11.93 7.80 -2.26
N TYR A 63 11.97 6.58 -1.72
CA TYR A 63 13.02 6.16 -0.79
C TYR A 63 14.41 6.23 -1.45
N ALA A 64 14.54 5.69 -2.66
CA ALA A 64 15.77 5.76 -3.45
C ALA A 64 16.18 7.21 -3.75
N ALA A 65 15.21 8.07 -4.07
CA ALA A 65 15.45 9.49 -4.35
C ALA A 65 15.82 10.29 -3.09
N LEU A 66 15.29 9.93 -1.92
CA LEU A 66 15.63 10.59 -0.66
C LEU A 66 16.96 10.09 -0.09
N HIS A 67 17.35 8.84 -0.38
CA HIS A 67 18.58 8.20 0.09
C HIS A 67 19.59 7.97 -1.04
N PHE A 68 19.74 8.95 -1.96
CA PHE A 68 20.67 8.88 -3.08
C PHE A 68 22.13 8.61 -2.67
N ASP A 69 22.54 9.10 -1.50
CA ASP A 69 23.89 8.87 -0.94
C ASP A 69 24.13 7.38 -0.62
N SER A 70 23.13 6.68 -0.06
CA SER A 70 23.23 5.25 0.25
C SER A 70 23.17 4.39 -1.00
N LEU A 71 22.41 4.82 -2.02
CA LEU A 71 22.35 4.16 -3.33
C LEU A 71 23.70 4.16 -4.06
N ARG A 72 24.53 5.20 -3.84
CA ARG A 72 25.88 5.30 -4.41
C ARG A 72 26.88 4.37 -3.73
N ALA A 73 26.70 4.08 -2.45
CA ALA A 73 27.60 3.21 -1.68
C ALA A 73 27.34 1.72 -1.97
N SER A 74 26.07 1.33 -2.15
CA SER A 74 25.67 -0.04 -2.51
C SER A 74 24.48 -0.01 -3.48
N PRO A 75 24.68 -0.32 -4.78
CA PRO A 75 23.62 -0.21 -5.79
C PRO A 75 22.59 -1.36 -5.77
N LEU A 76 22.69 -2.34 -4.86
CA LEU A 76 21.87 -3.58 -4.86
C LEU A 76 21.21 -3.94 -3.52
N ASP A 77 21.23 -3.06 -2.51
CA ASP A 77 20.43 -3.21 -1.28
C ASP A 77 19.01 -2.64 -1.45
#